data_AF-A0A5D2ES52-F1
#
_entry.id   AF-A0A5D2ES52-F1
#
_cell.length_a   1.000
_cell.length_b   1.000
_cell.length_c   1.000
_cell.angle_alpha   90.00
_cell.angle_beta   90.00
_cell.angle_gamma   90.00
#
_symmetry.space_group_name_H-M   'P 1'
#
loop_
_entity.id
_entity.type
_entity.pdbx_description
1 polymer ?
#
loop_
_entity_poly.entity_id
_entity_poly.type
_entity_poly.pdbx_seq_one_letter_code
_entity_poly.pdbx_strand_id
1 'polypeptide(L)'
;MKPFGKHSLLGASGEISDFQEILHYLDELILYDNMWDDGNSLGPKEVHNYLTRVMYNRRNKFNPLWNSLVLGGVKNGNKYLGTVSMIGVNFEDNHVATGFGNHLARPILRQEWHENLSFEDGVKLLEKCMHVLLYRDRSAVNKLQVHIFLYTCRLHLLDKSS
;
A
#
# COMPACT_ATOMS: atom_id res chain seq x y z
N MET A 1 -0.16 -8.27 -0.01
CA MET A 1 -0.12 -7.18 0.98
C MET A 1 0.33 -7.74 2.31
N LYS A 2 1.13 -7.01 3.11
CA LYS A 2 1.53 -7.43 4.46
C LYS A 2 1.23 -6.29 5.45
N PRO A 3 0.51 -6.55 6.55
CA PRO A 3 0.36 -5.56 7.62
C PRO A 3 1.72 -5.33 8.29
N PHE A 4 2.04 -4.08 8.59
CA PHE A 4 3.28 -3.72 9.27
C PHE A 4 2.97 -2.89 10.52
N GLY A 5 3.58 -3.28 11.64
CA GLY A 5 3.27 -2.71 12.95
C GLY A 5 1.78 -2.82 13.31
N LYS A 6 1.32 -1.93 14.19
CA LYS A 6 -0.08 -1.88 14.65
C LYS A 6 -0.98 -0.99 13.79
N HIS A 7 -0.39 -0.08 13.01
CA HIS A 7 -1.09 1.08 12.46
C HIS A 7 -1.02 1.18 10.93
N SER A 8 -0.46 0.19 10.24
CA SER A 8 -0.15 0.36 8.83
C SER A 8 -0.12 -0.93 8.00
N LEU A 9 -0.24 -0.77 6.69
CA LEU A 9 -0.37 -1.83 5.70
C LEU A 9 0.48 -1.47 4.47
N LEU A 10 1.25 -2.46 4.00
CA LEU A 10 2.08 -2.33 2.81
C LEU A 10 1.53 -3.19 1.67
N GLY A 11 1.22 -2.55 0.57
CA GLY A 11 1.01 -3.15 -0.74
C GLY A 11 2.26 -3.00 -1.60
N ALA A 12 2.52 -3.98 -2.44
CA ALA A 12 3.60 -3.92 -3.42
C ALA A 12 3.12 -4.49 -4.75
N SER A 13 3.62 -3.90 -5.82
CA SER A 13 3.52 -4.40 -7.19
C SER A 13 4.93 -4.45 -7.77
N GLY A 14 5.23 -5.47 -8.57
CA GLY A 14 6.56 -5.66 -9.13
C GLY A 14 7.09 -7.06 -8.85
N GLU A 15 8.37 -7.15 -8.55
CA GLU A 15 9.11 -8.39 -8.34
C GLU A 15 8.95 -8.88 -6.88
N ILE A 16 8.63 -10.17 -6.72
CA ILE A 16 8.25 -10.73 -5.42
C ILE A 16 9.47 -10.96 -4.52
N SER A 17 10.64 -11.27 -5.08
CA SER A 17 11.87 -11.48 -4.30
C SER A 17 12.38 -10.17 -3.70
N ASP A 18 12.36 -9.08 -4.45
CA ASP A 18 12.64 -7.72 -3.98
C ASP A 18 11.62 -7.31 -2.90
N PHE A 19 10.36 -7.77 -3.03
CA PHE A 19 9.36 -7.49 -2.01
C PHE A 19 9.69 -8.22 -0.71
N GLN A 20 10.09 -9.49 -0.79
CA GLN A 20 10.54 -10.24 0.38
C GLN A 20 11.76 -9.61 1.04
N GLU A 21 12.71 -9.08 0.26
CA GLU A 21 13.87 -8.34 0.78
C GLU A 21 13.43 -7.06 1.52
N ILE A 22 12.52 -6.27 0.93
CA ILE A 22 11.95 -5.08 1.58
C ILE A 22 11.24 -5.45 2.88
N LEU A 23 10.52 -6.58 2.91
CA LEU A 23 9.86 -7.05 4.11
C LEU A 23 10.86 -7.41 5.21
N HIS A 24 12.01 -7.98 4.85
CA HIS A 24 13.07 -8.28 5.82
C HIS A 24 13.62 -7.01 6.46
N TYR A 25 13.93 -5.98 5.65
CA TYR A 25 14.38 -4.68 6.17
C TYR A 25 13.35 -4.00 7.09
N LEU A 26 12.06 -4.13 6.76
CA LEU A 26 10.99 -3.60 7.60
C LEU A 26 10.81 -4.37 8.91
N ASP A 27 10.92 -5.70 8.87
CA ASP A 27 10.83 -6.54 10.06
C ASP A 27 12.02 -6.25 11.02
N GLU A 28 13.23 -6.05 10.47
CA GLU A 28 14.39 -5.56 11.24
C GLU A 28 14.15 -4.18 11.85
N LEU A 29 13.63 -3.23 11.07
CA LEU A 29 13.33 -1.87 11.54
C LEU A 29 12.35 -1.88 12.72
N ILE A 30 11.29 -2.71 12.62
CA ILE A 30 10.30 -2.87 13.69
C ILE A 30 10.93 -3.52 14.92
N LEU A 31 11.80 -4.51 14.74
CA LEU A 31 12.51 -5.15 15.85
C LEU A 31 13.36 -4.12 16.60
N TYR A 32 14.13 -3.31 15.88
CA TYR A 32 14.91 -2.22 16.47
C TYR A 32 14.01 -1.22 17.23
N ASP A 33 12.91 -0.77 16.61
CA ASP A 33 11.92 0.12 17.24
C ASP A 33 11.41 -0.44 18.57
N ASN A 34 11.02 -1.72 18.59
CA ASN A 34 10.53 -2.39 19.80
C ASN A 34 11.59 -2.56 20.89
N MET A 35 12.88 -2.64 20.53
CA MET A 35 13.97 -2.79 21.52
C MET A 35 14.19 -1.51 22.35
N TRP A 36 13.78 -0.34 21.85
CA TRP A 36 13.91 0.91 22.60
C TRP A 36 12.83 1.07 23.69
N ASP A 37 11.74 0.29 23.65
CA ASP A 37 10.67 0.20 24.65
C ASP A 37 10.15 1.56 25.19
N ASP A 38 10.12 2.58 24.33
CA ASP A 38 9.71 3.94 24.68
C ASP A 38 8.19 4.18 24.52
N GLY A 39 7.46 3.14 24.10
CA GLY A 39 6.03 3.17 23.84
C GLY A 39 5.62 3.90 22.55
N ASN A 40 6.56 4.35 21.72
CA ASN A 40 6.28 5.03 20.46
C ASN A 40 6.48 4.10 19.28
N SER A 41 5.39 3.66 18.66
CA SER A 41 5.47 2.88 17.42
C SER A 41 5.70 3.78 16.20
N LEU A 42 6.55 3.35 15.28
CA LEU A 42 6.69 3.92 13.94
C LEU A 42 5.33 4.17 13.28
N GLY A 43 5.12 5.41 12.83
CA GLY A 43 3.93 5.77 12.08
C GLY A 43 4.05 5.52 10.58
N PRO A 44 2.93 5.60 9.85
CA PRO A 44 2.91 5.34 8.42
C PRO A 44 3.81 6.31 7.63
N LYS A 45 3.88 7.57 8.07
CA LYS A 45 4.71 8.60 7.41
C LYS A 45 6.20 8.35 7.61
N GLU A 46 6.61 7.94 8.80
CA GLU A 46 8.00 7.61 9.13
C GLU A 46 8.48 6.42 8.27
N VAL A 47 7.67 5.37 8.17
CA VAL A 47 7.98 4.20 7.34
C VAL A 47 8.00 4.56 5.86
N HIS A 48 7.09 5.41 5.39
CA HIS A 48 7.11 5.89 4.01
C HIS A 48 8.41 6.64 3.66
N ASN A 49 8.88 7.50 4.57
CA ASN A 49 10.14 8.21 4.41
C ASN A 49 11.35 7.26 4.43
N TYR A 50 11.34 6.26 5.31
CA TYR A 50 12.39 5.22 5.35
C TYR A 50 12.46 4.46 4.02
N LEU A 51 11.32 3.97 3.53
CA LEU A 51 11.25 3.23 2.26
C LEU A 51 11.71 4.07 1.06
N THR A 52 11.34 5.36 1.03
CA THR A 52 11.82 6.28 -0.02
C THR A 52 13.36 6.32 -0.03
N ARG A 53 14.00 6.44 1.15
CA ARG A 53 15.45 6.50 1.27
C ARG A 53 16.11 5.18 0.86
N VAL A 54 15.54 4.05 1.25
CA VAL A 54 16.04 2.72 0.86
C VAL A 54 15.99 2.56 -0.67
N MET A 55 14.84 2.86 -1.29
CA MET A 55 14.67 2.81 -2.75
C MET A 55 15.65 3.72 -3.47
N TYR A 56 15.79 4.97 -2.99
CA TYR A 56 16.70 5.94 -3.58
C TYR A 56 18.18 5.53 -3.44
N ASN A 57 18.57 4.95 -2.31
CA ASN A 57 19.92 4.43 -2.08
C ASN A 57 20.25 3.25 -3.03
N ARG A 58 19.30 2.33 -3.23
CA ARG A 58 19.45 1.20 -4.17
C ARG A 58 19.60 1.69 -5.61
N ARG A 59 18.84 2.72 -5.99
CA ARG A 59 18.98 3.41 -7.28
C ARG A 59 20.38 4.00 -7.49
N ASN A 60 20.94 4.68 -6.48
CA ASN A 60 22.29 5.28 -6.58
C ASN A 60 23.39 4.24 -6.78
N LYS A 61 23.18 3.00 -6.32
CA LYS A 61 24.11 1.88 -6.52
C LYS A 61 23.91 1.15 -7.85
N PHE A 62 23.11 1.70 -8.78
CA PHE A 62 22.74 1.07 -10.06
C PHE A 62 22.14 -0.34 -9.92
N ASN A 63 21.54 -0.63 -8.76
CA ASN A 63 20.85 -1.89 -8.49
C ASN A 63 19.53 -1.57 -7.78
N PRO A 64 18.51 -1.06 -8.51
CA PRO A 64 17.23 -0.66 -7.94
C PRO A 64 16.36 -1.88 -7.61
N LEU A 65 15.52 -1.76 -6.59
CA LEU A 65 14.49 -2.75 -6.28
C LEU A 65 13.27 -2.52 -7.19
N TRP A 66 12.83 -3.53 -7.93
CA TRP A 66 11.88 -3.40 -9.03
C TRP A 66 10.41 -3.33 -8.60
N ASN A 67 10.15 -2.57 -7.53
CA ASN A 67 8.86 -2.55 -6.84
C ASN A 67 8.25 -1.15 -6.79
N SER A 68 6.94 -1.10 -6.93
CA SER A 68 6.09 0.04 -6.61
C SER A 68 5.32 -0.28 -5.35
N LEU A 69 5.60 0.46 -4.28
CA LEU A 69 5.03 0.25 -2.96
C LEU A 69 3.88 1.22 -2.71
N VAL A 70 2.81 0.74 -2.09
CA VAL A 70 1.70 1.56 -1.59
C VAL A 70 1.62 1.35 -0.09
N LEU A 71 1.68 2.45 0.65
CA LEU A 71 1.65 2.44 2.10
C LEU A 71 0.38 3.13 2.57
N GLY A 72 -0.47 2.38 3.26
CA GLY A 72 -1.70 2.88 3.87
C GLY A 72 -1.66 2.69 5.38
N GLY A 73 -2.15 3.65 6.15
CA GLY A 73 -2.21 3.50 7.60
C GLY A 73 -3.01 4.58 8.29
N VAL A 74 -3.31 4.37 9.57
CA VAL A 74 -4.01 5.34 10.40
C VAL A 74 -3.28 5.43 11.74
N LYS A 75 -2.76 6.61 12.08
CA LYS A 75 -2.12 6.90 13.37
C LYS A 75 -2.80 8.11 14.00
N ASN A 76 -3.23 7.98 15.26
CA ASN A 76 -3.86 9.05 16.05
C ASN A 76 -5.05 9.73 15.33
N GLY A 77 -5.85 8.98 14.59
CA GLY A 77 -7.00 9.50 13.83
C GLY A 77 -6.66 10.08 12.44
N ASN A 78 -5.38 10.26 12.12
CA ASN A 78 -4.95 10.76 10.81
C ASN A 78 -4.75 9.60 9.84
N LYS A 79 -5.51 9.60 8.74
CA LYS A 79 -5.35 8.66 7.63
C LYS A 79 -4.16 9.07 6.78
N TYR A 80 -3.38 8.09 6.36
CA TYR A 80 -2.22 8.28 5.51
C TYR A 80 -2.25 7.30 4.34
N LEU A 81 -2.05 7.81 3.13
CA LEU A 81 -1.90 7.01 1.92
C LEU A 81 -0.78 7.59 1.08
N GLY A 82 0.29 6.82 0.94
CA GLY A 82 1.48 7.18 0.18
C GLY A 82 1.88 6.10 -0.80
N THR A 83 2.64 6.48 -1.82
CA THR A 83 3.24 5.54 -2.77
C THR A 83 4.70 5.86 -3.01
N VAL A 84 5.50 4.81 -3.20
CA VAL A 84 6.92 4.89 -3.55
C VAL A 84 7.13 4.09 -4.82
N SER A 85 7.67 4.74 -5.84
CA SER A 85 8.14 4.06 -7.04
C SER A 85 9.58 3.57 -6.90
N MET A 86 9.96 2.61 -7.74
CA MET A 86 11.33 2.11 -7.89
C MET A 86 12.38 3.21 -8.06
N ILE A 87 12.03 4.32 -8.74
CA ILE A 87 12.95 5.43 -8.98
C ILE A 87 13.07 6.39 -7.77
N GLY A 88 12.37 6.09 -6.68
CA GLY A 88 12.34 6.92 -5.47
C GLY A 88 11.39 8.12 -5.56
N VAL A 89 10.53 8.19 -6.59
CA VAL A 89 9.44 9.18 -6.60
C VAL A 89 8.43 8.74 -5.55
N ASN A 90 8.16 9.63 -4.61
CA ASN A 90 7.12 9.47 -3.62
C ASN A 90 6.06 10.56 -3.78
N PHE A 91 4.82 10.22 -3.43
CA PHE A 91 3.75 11.20 -3.27
C PHE A 91 2.65 10.66 -2.37
N GLU A 92 1.86 11.57 -1.83
CA GLU A 92 0.68 11.31 -1.02
C GLU A 92 -0.55 11.71 -1.84
N ASP A 93 -1.58 10.87 -1.85
CA ASP A 93 -2.83 11.12 -2.60
C ASP A 93 -3.99 10.41 -1.89
N ASN A 94 -5.21 10.88 -2.11
CA ASN A 94 -6.42 10.30 -1.53
C ASN A 94 -6.77 8.93 -2.15
N HIS A 95 -6.29 8.69 -3.36
CA HIS A 95 -6.48 7.44 -4.10
C HIS A 95 -5.19 7.12 -4.87
N VAL A 96 -4.74 5.88 -4.74
CA VAL A 96 -3.49 5.41 -5.35
C VAL A 96 -3.75 4.11 -6.08
N ALA A 97 -3.17 3.99 -7.27
CA ALA A 97 -3.06 2.73 -7.99
C ALA A 97 -1.59 2.50 -8.38
N THR A 98 -1.25 1.27 -8.73
CA THR A 98 0.08 0.89 -9.24
C THR A 98 -0.06 0.12 -10.54
N GLY A 99 1.04 0.05 -11.32
CA GLY A 99 1.08 -0.66 -12.59
C GLY A 99 -0.01 -0.22 -13.57
N PHE A 100 -0.66 -1.19 -14.22
CA PHE A 100 -1.73 -0.96 -15.20
C PHE A 100 -2.99 -0.33 -14.58
N GLY A 101 -3.18 -0.53 -13.27
CA GLY A 101 -4.22 0.11 -12.46
C GLY A 101 -4.18 1.64 -12.52
N ASN A 102 -3.00 2.24 -12.67
CA ASN A 102 -2.89 3.70 -12.77
C ASN A 102 -3.56 4.28 -14.01
N HIS A 103 -3.67 3.52 -15.10
CA HIS A 103 -4.29 3.99 -16.34
C HIS A 103 -5.79 3.70 -16.39
N LEU A 104 -6.23 2.60 -15.78
CA LEU A 104 -7.63 2.14 -15.85
C LEU A 104 -8.45 2.47 -14.61
N ALA A 105 -7.92 2.20 -13.41
CA ALA A 105 -8.66 2.38 -12.17
C ALA A 105 -8.62 3.84 -11.69
N ARG A 106 -7.51 4.57 -11.93
CA ARG A 106 -7.36 5.95 -11.44
C ARG A 106 -8.42 6.93 -11.98
N PRO A 107 -8.83 6.89 -13.27
CA PRO A 107 -9.93 7.72 -13.76
C PRO A 107 -11.28 7.43 -13.09
N ILE A 108 -11.59 6.15 -12.84
CA ILE A 108 -12.84 5.73 -12.18
C ILE A 108 -12.84 6.21 -10.72
N LEU A 109 -11.73 5.99 -10.02
CA LEU A 109 -11.54 6.48 -8.65
C LEU A 109 -11.70 7.99 -8.60
N ARG A 110 -11.10 8.75 -9.52
CA ARG A 110 -11.22 10.22 -9.53
C ARG A 110 -12.64 10.72 -9.78
N GLN A 111 -13.46 9.98 -10.53
CA GLN A 111 -14.84 10.38 -10.86
C GLN A 111 -15.81 10.11 -9.71
N GLU A 112 -15.65 8.99 -9.00
CA GLU A 112 -16.61 8.51 -8.01
C GLU A 112 -16.17 8.72 -6.57
N TRP A 113 -14.88 8.99 -6.32
CA TRP A 113 -14.38 9.26 -4.98
C TRP A 113 -14.83 10.62 -4.45
N HIS A 114 -15.26 10.63 -3.18
CA HIS A 114 -15.57 11.83 -2.42
C HIS A 114 -15.31 11.58 -0.92
N GLU A 115 -15.13 12.65 -0.13
CA GLU A 115 -14.73 12.54 1.28
C GLU A 115 -15.75 11.78 2.15
N ASN A 116 -17.04 11.89 1.84
CA ASN A 116 -18.14 11.28 2.61
C ASN A 116 -18.57 9.90 2.07
N LEU A 117 -17.64 9.11 1.52
CA LEU A 117 -17.96 7.79 0.97
C LEU A 117 -18.31 6.81 2.10
N SER A 118 -19.45 6.13 1.97
CA SER A 118 -19.83 5.07 2.90
C SER A 118 -18.91 3.85 2.72
N PHE A 119 -18.84 3.00 3.74
CA PHE A 119 -18.04 1.78 3.67
C PHE A 119 -18.50 0.86 2.51
N GLU A 120 -19.81 0.68 2.36
CA GLU A 120 -20.39 -0.18 1.31
C GLU A 120 -20.14 0.36 -0.09
N ASP A 121 -20.27 1.68 -0.27
CA ASP A 121 -20.02 2.33 -1.56
C ASP A 121 -18.53 2.32 -1.91
N GLY A 122 -17.66 2.42 -0.90
CA GLY A 122 -16.21 2.23 -1.07
C GLY A 122 -15.83 0.83 -1.55
N VAL A 123 -16.47 -0.21 -0.99
CA VAL A 123 -16.25 -1.60 -1.44
C VAL A 123 -16.76 -1.78 -2.86
N LYS A 124 -17.96 -1.27 -3.19
CA LYS A 124 -18.50 -1.34 -4.57
C LYS A 124 -17.62 -0.62 -5.58
N LEU A 125 -17.08 0.55 -5.23
CA LEU A 125 -16.16 1.31 -6.08
C LEU A 125 -14.87 0.52 -6.36
N LEU A 126 -14.30 -0.12 -5.33
CA LEU A 126 -13.14 -0.99 -5.49
C LEU A 126 -13.45 -2.21 -6.36
N GLU A 127 -14.59 -2.87 -6.14
CA GLU A 127 -15.04 -4.00 -6.96
C GLU A 127 -15.19 -3.59 -8.43
N LYS A 128 -15.80 -2.42 -8.70
CA LYS A 128 -15.91 -1.87 -10.06
C LYS A 128 -14.55 -1.66 -10.71
N CYS A 129 -13.59 -1.08 -9.99
CA CYS A 129 -12.23 -0.89 -10.48
C CYS A 129 -11.55 -2.23 -10.81
N MET A 130 -11.71 -3.23 -9.94
CA MET A 130 -11.12 -4.56 -10.13
C MET A 130 -11.75 -5.34 -11.27
N HIS A 131 -13.07 -5.24 -11.48
CA HIS A 131 -13.72 -5.83 -12.64
C HIS A 131 -13.17 -5.27 -13.96
N VAL A 132 -13.01 -3.94 -14.06
CA VAL A 132 -12.44 -3.33 -15.26
C VAL A 132 -11.00 -3.81 -15.51
N LEU A 133 -10.22 -4.02 -14.45
CA LEU A 133 -8.87 -4.58 -14.55
C LEU A 133 -8.90 -6.04 -15.01
N LEU A 134 -9.77 -6.88 -14.44
CA LEU A 134 -9.89 -8.29 -14.80
C LEU A 134 -10.25 -8.48 -16.29
N TYR A 135 -11.10 -7.61 -16.84
CA TYR A 135 -11.48 -7.69 -18.26
C TYR A 135 -10.40 -7.19 -19.23
N ARG A 136 -9.53 -6.28 -18.80
CA ARG A 136 -8.57 -5.59 -19.69
C ARG A 136 -7.12 -6.02 -19.50
N ASP A 137 -6.78 -6.57 -18.34
CA ASP A 137 -5.44 -7.04 -18.01
C ASP A 137 -5.39 -8.57 -18.04
N ARG A 138 -4.52 -9.12 -18.91
CA ARG A 138 -4.31 -10.56 -19.04
C ARG A 138 -3.62 -11.16 -17.80
N SER A 139 -2.92 -10.36 -17.02
CA SER A 139 -2.16 -10.82 -15.85
C SER A 139 -3.01 -10.87 -14.57
N ALA A 140 -4.26 -10.41 -14.63
CA ALA A 140 -5.15 -10.38 -13.48
C ALA A 140 -5.66 -11.79 -13.15
N VAL A 141 -5.64 -12.12 -11.85
CA VAL A 141 -6.18 -13.38 -11.33
C VAL A 141 -7.57 -13.13 -10.74
N ASN A 142 -8.48 -14.08 -10.90
CA ASN A 142 -9.87 -14.01 -10.42
C ASN A 142 -10.01 -14.16 -8.87
N LYS A 143 -8.95 -13.87 -8.11
CA LYS A 143 -8.93 -13.90 -6.65
C LYS A 143 -8.47 -12.54 -6.16
N LEU A 144 -9.34 -11.87 -5.41
CA LEU A 144 -9.08 -10.53 -4.89
C LEU A 144 -9.08 -10.58 -3.37
N GLN A 145 -8.04 -9.98 -2.79
CA GLN A 145 -7.92 -9.81 -1.35
C GLN A 145 -8.08 -8.32 -1.03
N VAL A 146 -9.16 -7.99 -0.33
CA VAL A 146 -9.43 -6.62 0.11
C VAL A 146 -9.10 -6.51 1.59
N HIS A 147 -8.21 -5.58 1.91
CA HIS A 147 -7.86 -5.23 3.28
C HIS A 147 -8.44 -3.87 3.63
N ILE A 148 -9.20 -3.82 4.71
CA ILE A 148 -9.75 -2.57 5.24
C ILE A 148 -9.07 -2.27 6.58
N PHE A 149 -8.66 -1.01 6.75
CA PHE A 149 -8.11 -0.50 7.99
C PHE A 149 -9.10 0.48 8.64
N LEU A 150 -9.72 0.07 9.74
CA LEU A 150 -10.61 0.93 10.55
C LEU A 150 -9.85 1.53 11.75
N TYR A 151 -10.36 2.64 12.29
CA TYR A 151 -9.78 3.33 13.46
C TYR A 151 -9.58 2.41 14.69
N THR A 152 -10.29 1.28 14.75
CA THR A 152 -10.18 0.24 15.79
C THR A 152 -9.08 -0.80 15.54
N CYS A 153 -8.11 -0.58 14.64
CA CYS A 153 -7.03 -1.54 14.32
C CYS A 153 -7.55 -2.96 14.01
N ARG A 154 -8.71 -3.07 13.33
CA ARG A 154 -9.25 -4.36 12.90
C ARG A 154 -9.09 -4.48 11.39
N LEU A 155 -8.15 -5.35 10.97
CA LEU A 155 -8.01 -5.74 9.58
C LEU A 155 -9.18 -6.68 9.25
N HIS A 156 -10.08 -6.25 8.36
CA HIS A 156 -11.04 -7.18 7.76
C HIS A 156 -10.48 -7.68 6.43
N LEU A 157 -10.29 -8.99 6.36
CA LEU A 157 -9.99 -9.72 5.13
C LEU A 157 -11.31 -10.11 4.47
N LEU A 158 -11.56 -9.58 3.29
CA LEU A 158 -12.61 -10.07 2.41
C LEU A 158 -11.92 -10.82 1.27
N ASP A 159 -11.97 -12.14 1.34
CA ASP A 159 -11.63 -13.02 0.21
C ASP A 159 -12.91 -13.27 -0.58
N LYS A 160 -12.98 -12.69 -1.79
CA LYS A 160 -14.03 -13.01 -2.77
C LYS A 160 -13.38 -13.66 -3.98
N SER A 161 -13.80 -14.89 -4.27
CA SER A 161 -13.62 -15.53 -5.57
C SER A 161 -14.85 -15.23 -6.42
N SER A 162 -14.66 -14.62 -7.58
CA SER A 162 -15.74 -14.40 -8.56
C SER A 162 -16.20 -15.70 -9.21
#